data_AF-A0AAV8XLQ0-F1
#
_entry.id   AF-A0AAV8XLQ0-F1
#
_cell.length_a   1.000
_cell.length_b   1.000
_cell.length_c   1.000
_cell.angle_alpha   90.00
_cell.angle_beta   90.00
_cell.angle_gamma   90.00
#
_symmetry.space_group_name_H-M   'P 1'
#
loop_
_entity.id
_entity.type
_entity.pdbx_description
1 polymer ?
#
loop_
_entity_poly.entity_id
_entity_poly.type
_entity_poly.pdbx_seq_one_letter_code
_entity_poly.pdbx_strand_id
1 'polypeptide(L)'
;MTLEHFITLNNLSVRLASNIKRARAAVGLNDICKFFNNIKGVLRDTDPQLVFNYDDTNVQDDPGAKKVIVPRGTKGVERVQQHSKAYVSIMLCGDAAGNLLAPMVVYKSGYLYENWLKGGTVYLARQGNSAGGWFVMILFEKWFFVILLRKIRALDSPEQKIVIADN
;
A
#
# COMPACT_ATOMS: atom_id res chain seq x y z
N MET A 1 -3.45 -21.41 41.76
CA MET A 1 -3.27 -20.07 41.16
C MET A 1 -3.68 -20.17 39.69
N THR A 2 -4.70 -19.42 39.25
CA THR A 2 -5.15 -19.49 37.84
C THR A 2 -4.26 -18.61 36.95
N LEU A 3 -4.21 -18.91 35.64
CA LEU A 3 -3.47 -18.12 34.66
C LEU A 3 -3.92 -16.65 34.67
N GLU A 4 -5.22 -16.40 34.78
CA GLU A 4 -5.78 -15.05 34.90
C GLU A 4 -5.28 -14.33 36.15
N HIS A 5 -5.23 -15.02 37.29
CA HIS A 5 -4.71 -14.45 38.53
C HIS A 5 -3.21 -14.11 38.44
N PHE A 6 -2.40 -14.97 37.81
CA PHE A 6 -0.99 -14.69 37.53
C PHE A 6 -0.80 -13.49 36.60
N ILE A 7 -1.61 -13.39 35.54
CA ILE A 7 -1.57 -12.29 34.58
C ILE A 7 -1.91 -10.97 35.27
N THR A 8 -2.98 -10.92 36.06
CA THR A 8 -3.39 -9.70 36.78
C THR A 8 -2.36 -9.28 37.83
N LEU A 9 -1.85 -10.22 38.64
CA LEU A 9 -0.84 -9.91 39.67
C LEU A 9 0.46 -9.33 39.08
N ASN A 10 0.86 -9.82 37.91
CA ASN A 10 2.11 -9.39 37.24
C ASN A 10 1.87 -8.29 36.19
N ASN A 11 0.68 -7.69 36.13
CA ASN A 11 0.31 -6.64 35.17
C ASN A 11 0.60 -7.02 33.70
N LEU A 12 0.28 -8.27 33.33
CA LEU A 12 0.48 -8.80 31.98
C LEU A 12 -0.81 -8.69 31.15
N SER A 13 -0.68 -8.73 29.83
CA SER A 13 -1.82 -8.74 28.90
C SER A 13 -1.67 -9.84 27.85
N VAL A 14 -2.75 -10.55 27.53
CA VAL A 14 -2.79 -11.50 26.41
C VAL A 14 -2.98 -10.74 25.11
N ARG A 15 -2.09 -10.93 24.14
CA ARG A 15 -2.19 -10.31 22.81
C ARG A 15 -2.00 -11.36 21.72
N LEU A 16 -2.72 -11.19 20.61
CA LEU A 16 -2.46 -11.91 19.38
C LEU A 16 -1.25 -11.28 18.70
N ALA A 17 -0.23 -12.08 18.43
CA ALA A 17 0.96 -11.63 17.71
C ALA A 17 0.67 -11.55 16.20
N SER A 18 1.17 -10.51 15.54
CA SER A 18 1.16 -10.42 14.08
C SER A 18 2.32 -11.20 13.49
N ASN A 19 2.08 -11.90 12.38
CA ASN A 19 3.13 -12.59 11.65
C ASN A 19 4.01 -11.59 10.90
N ILE A 20 5.33 -11.72 11.03
CA ILE A 20 6.32 -10.93 10.28
C ILE A 20 7.24 -11.84 9.48
N LYS A 21 7.73 -11.37 8.32
CA LYS A 21 8.74 -12.08 7.54
C LYS A 21 10.08 -12.09 8.30
N ARG A 22 10.87 -13.16 8.16
CA ARG A 22 12.22 -13.27 8.76
C ARG A 22 13.10 -12.07 8.42
N ALA A 23 13.06 -11.59 7.18
CA ALA A 23 13.82 -10.43 6.74
C ALA A 23 13.47 -9.16 7.55
N ARG A 24 12.19 -8.92 7.84
CA ARG A 24 11.77 -7.79 8.70
C ARG A 24 12.24 -7.97 10.14
N ALA A 25 12.20 -9.20 10.66
CA ALA A 25 12.67 -9.51 12.01
C ALA A 25 14.20 -9.32 12.17
N ALA A 26 14.95 -9.41 11.07
CA ALA A 26 16.40 -9.21 11.06
C ALA A 26 16.81 -7.73 11.05
N VAL A 27 15.88 -6.81 10.74
CA VAL A 27 16.15 -5.36 10.76
C VAL A 27 16.12 -4.88 12.20
N GLY A 28 17.27 -4.43 12.69
CA GLY A 28 17.43 -3.92 14.05
C GLY A 28 17.31 -2.41 14.15
N LEU A 29 17.32 -1.91 15.40
CA LEU A 29 17.36 -0.48 15.69
C LEU A 29 18.52 0.23 14.97
N ASN A 30 19.69 -0.42 14.88
CA ASN A 30 20.85 0.18 14.25
C ASN A 30 20.65 0.39 12.74
N ASP A 31 20.00 -0.54 12.04
CA ASP A 31 19.69 -0.41 10.61
C ASP A 31 18.70 0.73 10.36
N ILE A 32 17.68 0.83 11.22
CA ILE A 32 16.67 1.90 11.18
C ILE A 32 17.35 3.25 11.42
N CYS A 33 18.14 3.37 12.48
CA CYS A 33 18.88 4.60 12.80
C CYS A 33 19.84 4.98 11.67
N LYS A 34 20.55 4.00 11.09
CA LYS A 34 21.46 4.23 9.96
C LYS A 34 20.71 4.78 8.74
N PHE A 35 19.56 4.20 8.39
CA PHE A 35 18.73 4.70 7.30
C PHE A 35 18.32 6.16 7.52
N PHE A 36 17.73 6.47 8.68
CA PHE A 36 17.26 7.83 8.97
C PHE A 36 18.41 8.83 9.09
N ASN A 37 19.53 8.46 9.69
CA ASN A 37 20.70 9.35 9.78
C ASN A 37 21.28 9.67 8.39
N ASN A 38 21.31 8.70 7.48
CA ASN A 38 21.80 8.92 6.12
C ASN A 38 20.88 9.84 5.31
N ILE A 39 19.56 9.66 5.41
CA ILE A 39 18.61 10.45 4.60
C ILE A 39 18.33 11.84 5.20
N LYS A 40 18.50 12.01 6.52
CA LYS A 40 18.22 13.27 7.24
C LYS A 40 18.95 14.47 6.64
N GLY A 41 20.22 14.32 6.28
CA GLY A 41 21.00 15.41 5.69
C GLY A 41 20.43 15.85 4.33
N VAL A 42 19.99 14.89 3.52
CA VAL A 42 19.41 15.16 2.20
C VAL A 42 18.03 15.83 2.35
N LEU A 43 17.18 15.35 3.25
CA LEU A 43 15.82 15.86 3.41
C LEU A 43 15.71 17.21 4.11
N ARG A 44 16.68 17.58 4.97
CA ARG A 44 16.57 18.77 5.83
C ARG A 44 16.40 20.06 5.04
N ASP A 45 17.13 20.19 3.94
CA ASP A 45 17.23 21.43 3.17
C ASP A 45 16.61 21.28 1.75
N THR A 46 15.83 20.21 1.52
CA THR A 46 15.15 19.97 0.24
C THR A 46 13.73 20.54 0.26
N ASP A 47 13.34 21.25 -0.79
CA ASP A 47 11.95 21.67 -0.98
C ASP A 47 10.99 20.46 -0.92
N PRO A 48 9.95 20.46 -0.06
CA PRO A 48 8.96 19.39 0.02
C PRO A 48 8.31 19.01 -1.31
N GLN A 49 8.20 19.93 -2.28
CA GLN A 49 7.68 19.64 -3.62
C GLN A 49 8.60 18.75 -4.46
N LEU A 50 9.86 18.57 -4.04
CA LEU A 50 10.87 17.77 -4.73
C LEU A 50 11.10 16.40 -4.07
N VAL A 51 10.39 16.11 -2.98
CA VAL A 51 10.45 14.84 -2.25
C VAL A 51 9.20 14.03 -2.56
N PHE A 52 9.34 12.95 -3.31
CA PHE A 52 8.24 12.07 -3.72
C PHE A 52 8.27 10.78 -2.92
N ASN A 53 7.09 10.28 -2.57
CA ASN A 53 6.89 8.92 -2.11
C ASN A 53 5.84 8.23 -2.97
N TYR A 54 5.99 6.94 -3.20
CA TYR A 54 4.99 6.12 -3.87
C TYR A 54 4.87 4.76 -3.22
N ASP A 55 3.70 4.14 -3.37
CA ASP A 55 3.43 2.78 -2.92
C ASP A 55 2.27 2.18 -3.74
N ASP A 56 2.23 0.85 -3.80
CA ASP A 56 1.10 0.12 -4.37
C ASP A 56 0.14 -0.35 -3.28
N THR A 57 -1.15 -0.16 -3.52
CA THR A 57 -2.19 -0.67 -2.64
C THR A 57 -3.19 -1.51 -3.41
N ASN A 58 -3.65 -2.59 -2.77
CA ASN A 58 -4.66 -3.47 -3.31
C ASN A 58 -6.00 -3.15 -2.65
N VAL A 59 -7.00 -2.85 -3.48
CA VAL A 59 -8.38 -2.64 -3.06
C VAL A 59 -9.19 -3.85 -3.50
N GLN A 60 -9.81 -4.51 -2.53
CA GLN A 60 -10.65 -5.69 -2.74
C GLN A 60 -12.05 -5.44 -2.19
N ASP A 61 -13.05 -6.06 -2.79
CA ASP A 61 -14.40 -6.09 -2.23
C ASP A 61 -14.39 -6.86 -0.90
N ASP A 62 -14.54 -6.15 0.22
CA ASP A 62 -14.80 -6.77 1.52
C ASP A 62 -16.31 -6.76 1.81
N PRO A 63 -17.00 -7.90 1.72
CA PRO A 63 -18.42 -7.99 2.08
C PRO A 63 -18.70 -7.79 3.57
N GLY A 64 -17.66 -7.70 4.40
CA GLY A 64 -17.68 -7.50 5.83
C GLY A 64 -18.17 -8.73 6.62
N ALA A 65 -17.69 -8.86 7.86
CA ALA A 65 -18.25 -9.80 8.82
C ALA A 65 -19.49 -9.22 9.51
N LYS A 66 -20.54 -10.03 9.70
CA LYS A 66 -21.71 -9.64 10.50
C LYS A 66 -21.67 -10.34 11.86
N LYS A 67 -21.99 -9.58 12.92
CA LYS A 67 -22.27 -10.16 14.23
C LYS A 67 -23.53 -11.00 14.14
N VAL A 68 -23.44 -12.25 14.56
CA VAL A 68 -24.56 -13.21 14.60
C VAL A 68 -24.64 -13.83 15.98
N ILE A 69 -25.85 -14.20 16.40
CA ILE A 69 -26.09 -14.88 17.68
C ILE A 69 -26.29 -16.36 17.37
N VAL A 70 -25.48 -17.22 17.99
CA VAL A 70 -25.56 -18.69 17.85
C VAL A 70 -25.45 -19.37 19.22
N PRO A 71 -25.95 -20.60 19.38
CA PRO A 71 -25.75 -21.37 20.60
C PRO A 71 -24.27 -21.53 20.97
N ARG A 72 -23.98 -21.57 22.27
CA ARG A 72 -22.62 -21.76 22.79
C ARG A 72 -22.09 -23.12 22.33
N GLY A 73 -20.93 -23.13 21.65
CA GLY A 73 -20.29 -24.35 21.15
C GLY A 73 -20.60 -24.68 19.68
N THR A 74 -21.44 -23.90 19.00
CA THR A 74 -21.66 -24.04 17.55
C THR A 74 -20.35 -23.84 16.79
N LYS A 75 -19.93 -24.86 16.05
CA LYS A 75 -18.80 -24.81 15.09
C LYS A 75 -19.35 -24.53 13.68
N GLY A 76 -18.59 -23.82 12.85
CA GLY A 76 -18.96 -23.57 11.45
C GLY A 76 -20.10 -22.55 11.28
N VAL A 77 -19.95 -21.36 11.87
CA VAL A 77 -20.90 -20.26 11.67
C VAL A 77 -20.50 -19.50 10.40
N GLU A 78 -21.19 -19.79 9.30
CA GLU A 78 -20.86 -19.27 7.99
C GLU A 78 -21.98 -18.38 7.43
N ARG A 79 -21.60 -17.31 6.73
CA ARG A 79 -22.52 -16.45 5.98
C ARG A 79 -22.33 -16.77 4.51
N VAL A 80 -23.36 -17.33 3.87
CA VAL A 80 -23.35 -17.54 2.42
C VAL A 80 -23.48 -16.18 1.74
N GLN A 81 -22.44 -15.77 1.01
CA GLN A 81 -22.45 -14.52 0.26
C GLN A 81 -21.68 -14.67 -1.05
N GLN A 82 -22.28 -14.18 -2.14
CA GLN A 82 -21.54 -13.92 -3.36
C GLN A 82 -20.70 -12.67 -3.13
N HIS A 83 -19.37 -12.83 -3.11
CA HIS A 83 -18.45 -11.71 -3.23
C HIS A 83 -17.60 -11.95 -4.47
N SER A 84 -17.31 -10.87 -5.19
CA SER A 84 -16.31 -10.95 -6.24
C SER A 84 -14.95 -11.03 -5.53
N LYS A 85 -14.12 -12.04 -5.83
CA LYS A 85 -12.69 -12.01 -5.46
C LYS A 85 -11.92 -11.01 -6.33
N ALA A 86 -12.63 -10.01 -6.87
CA ALA A 86 -12.03 -8.99 -7.70
C ALA A 86 -11.27 -8.05 -6.77
N TYR A 87 -10.07 -7.73 -7.20
CA TYR A 87 -9.28 -6.69 -6.60
C TYR A 87 -8.65 -5.86 -7.70
N VAL A 88 -8.34 -4.63 -7.33
CA VAL A 88 -7.72 -3.64 -8.18
C VAL A 88 -6.48 -3.15 -7.46
N SER A 89 -5.34 -3.20 -8.14
CA SER A 89 -4.11 -2.60 -7.63
C SER A 89 -4.01 -1.16 -8.09
N ILE A 90 -3.62 -0.27 -7.20
CA ILE A 90 -3.51 1.16 -7.46
C ILE A 90 -2.12 1.61 -7.04
N MET A 91 -1.41 2.28 -7.95
CA MET A 91 -0.16 2.97 -7.63
C MET A 91 -0.48 4.41 -7.27
N LEU A 92 -0.12 4.79 -6.05
CA LEU A 92 -0.29 6.13 -5.53
C LEU A 92 1.07 6.80 -5.39
N CYS A 93 1.14 8.09 -5.70
CA CYS A 93 2.35 8.87 -5.50
C CYS A 93 1.97 10.29 -5.11
N GLY A 94 2.73 10.84 -4.17
CA GLY A 94 2.60 12.23 -3.77
C GLY A 94 3.94 12.83 -3.40
N ASP A 95 3.97 14.16 -3.36
CA ASP A 95 5.11 14.90 -2.81
C ASP A 95 4.91 15.23 -1.32
N ALA A 96 5.99 15.63 -0.64
CA ALA A 96 5.96 16.00 0.76
C ALA A 96 5.25 17.35 1.02
N ALA A 97 4.93 18.11 -0.03
CA ALA A 97 4.06 19.29 0.06
C ALA A 97 2.56 18.92 0.08
N GLY A 98 2.22 17.65 -0.15
CA GLY A 98 0.86 17.12 -0.10
C GLY A 98 0.15 17.05 -1.46
N ASN A 99 0.86 17.29 -2.57
CA ASN A 99 0.26 17.12 -3.90
C ASN A 99 0.28 15.65 -4.30
N LEU A 100 -0.87 15.14 -4.74
CA LEU A 100 -0.98 13.80 -5.29
C LEU A 100 -0.83 13.81 -6.82
N LEU A 101 -0.06 12.86 -7.33
CA LEU A 101 0.02 12.57 -8.75
C LEU A 101 -1.20 11.73 -9.18
N ALA A 102 -1.50 11.78 -10.47
CA ALA A 102 -2.55 10.96 -11.07
C ALA A 102 -2.30 9.47 -10.77
N PRO A 103 -3.25 8.75 -10.14
CA PRO A 103 -3.07 7.35 -9.79
C PRO A 103 -3.10 6.46 -11.04
N MET A 104 -2.32 5.38 -11.02
CA MET A 104 -2.39 4.33 -12.04
C MET A 104 -3.14 3.12 -11.49
N VAL A 105 -4.13 2.65 -12.25
CA VAL A 105 -4.99 1.55 -11.86
C VAL A 105 -4.66 0.31 -12.69
N VAL A 106 -4.49 -0.83 -12.01
CA VAL A 106 -4.19 -2.12 -12.62
C VAL A 106 -5.30 -3.11 -12.33
N TYR A 107 -5.93 -3.60 -13.41
CA TYR A 107 -6.99 -4.59 -13.34
C TYR A 107 -6.43 -6.00 -13.47
N LYS A 108 -7.04 -6.94 -12.73
CA LYS A 108 -6.83 -8.36 -12.95
C LYS A 108 -7.57 -8.82 -14.21
N SER A 109 -6.90 -8.80 -15.35
CA SER A 109 -7.48 -9.24 -16.62
C SER A 109 -6.41 -9.57 -17.66
N GLY A 110 -6.74 -10.46 -18.60
CA GLY A 110 -5.95 -10.67 -19.82
C GLY A 110 -6.11 -9.54 -20.85
N TYR A 111 -7.28 -8.89 -20.86
CA TYR A 111 -7.61 -7.79 -21.78
C TYR A 111 -8.28 -6.65 -21.02
N LEU A 112 -7.94 -5.42 -21.37
CA LEU A 112 -8.61 -4.24 -20.86
C LEU A 112 -9.78 -3.89 -21.80
N TYR A 113 -11.00 -3.81 -21.27
CA TYR A 113 -12.18 -3.50 -22.07
C TYR A 113 -12.53 -2.01 -21.95
N GLU A 114 -12.88 -1.37 -23.07
CA GLU A 114 -13.15 0.07 -23.12
C GLU A 114 -14.30 0.52 -22.21
N ASN A 115 -15.27 -0.35 -21.96
CA ASN A 115 -16.38 -0.06 -21.05
C ASN A 115 -15.92 0.11 -19.58
N TRP A 116 -14.78 -0.45 -19.18
CA TRP A 116 -14.20 -0.24 -17.85
C TRP A 116 -13.55 1.15 -17.71
N LEU A 117 -13.30 1.82 -18.84
CA LEU A 117 -12.79 3.18 -18.90
C LEU A 117 -13.91 4.23 -18.82
N LYS A 118 -15.17 3.85 -19.05
CA LYS A 118 -16.30 4.78 -19.08
C LYS A 118 -16.69 5.19 -17.67
N GLY A 119 -16.63 6.50 -17.40
CA GLY A 119 -16.98 7.08 -16.09
C GLY A 119 -15.83 7.19 -15.10
N GLY A 120 -14.66 6.61 -15.41
CA GLY A 120 -13.43 6.92 -14.69
C GLY A 120 -13.05 8.37 -14.95
N THR A 121 -12.84 9.17 -13.89
CA THR A 121 -12.37 10.55 -14.04
C THR A 121 -11.08 10.57 -14.87
N VAL A 122 -10.91 11.57 -15.73
CA VAL A 122 -9.76 11.77 -16.64
C VAL A 122 -8.38 11.67 -15.95
N TYR A 123 -8.34 11.78 -14.62
CA TYR A 123 -7.16 11.53 -13.79
C TYR A 123 -6.72 10.05 -13.71
N LEU A 124 -7.53 9.10 -14.19
CA LEU A 124 -7.23 7.66 -14.27
C LEU A 124 -6.64 7.24 -15.62
N ALA A 125 -6.14 8.20 -16.42
CA ALA A 125 -5.76 8.03 -17.83
C ALA A 125 -4.63 7.01 -18.12
N ARG A 126 -4.08 6.34 -17.10
CA ARG A 126 -3.06 5.29 -17.28
C ARG A 126 -3.49 4.07 -16.53
N GLN A 127 -4.34 3.31 -17.20
CA GLN A 127 -4.71 1.99 -16.75
C GLN A 127 -3.76 0.95 -17.32
N GLY A 128 -3.62 -0.14 -16.58
CA GLY A 128 -2.93 -1.35 -16.99
C GLY A 128 -3.76 -2.57 -16.64
N ASN A 129 -3.35 -3.70 -17.19
CA ASN A 129 -3.88 -4.97 -16.79
C ASN A 129 -2.74 -5.97 -16.66
N SER A 130 -2.89 -6.91 -15.74
CA SER A 130 -2.05 -8.09 -15.65
C SER A 130 -2.92 -9.29 -15.32
N ALA A 131 -2.51 -10.48 -15.75
CA ALA A 131 -3.25 -11.71 -15.46
C ALA A 131 -3.44 -11.92 -13.95
N GLY A 132 -2.44 -11.52 -13.16
CA GLY A 132 -2.48 -11.58 -11.70
C GLY A 132 -3.11 -10.35 -11.03
N GLY A 133 -3.41 -9.26 -11.74
CA GLY A 133 -3.85 -7.99 -11.15
C GLY A 133 -2.80 -7.27 -10.30
N TRP A 134 -1.56 -7.77 -10.28
CA TRP A 134 -0.43 -7.18 -9.56
C TRP A 134 0.34 -6.20 -10.45
N PHE A 135 1.04 -5.25 -9.83
CA PHE A 135 2.07 -4.49 -10.52
C PHE A 135 3.21 -5.41 -10.93
N VAL A 136 3.43 -5.50 -12.23
CA VAL A 136 4.59 -6.16 -12.84
C VAL A 136 5.55 -5.09 -13.36
N MET A 137 6.82 -5.44 -13.59
CA MET A 137 7.85 -4.49 -13.99
C MET A 137 7.44 -3.61 -15.19
N ILE A 138 6.82 -4.18 -16.21
CA ILE A 138 6.37 -3.41 -17.38
C ILE A 138 5.28 -2.36 -17.04
N LEU A 139 4.41 -2.65 -16.06
CA LEU A 139 3.41 -1.71 -15.58
C LEU A 139 4.05 -0.62 -14.70
N PHE A 140 5.05 -1.00 -13.90
CA PHE A 140 5.86 -0.06 -13.13
C PHE A 140 6.61 0.91 -14.04
N GLU A 141 7.31 0.42 -15.08
CA GLU A 141 8.01 1.28 -16.03
C GLU A 141 7.05 2.25 -16.73
N LYS A 142 5.89 1.75 -17.18
CA LYS A 142 4.84 2.59 -17.77
C LYS A 142 4.36 3.65 -16.78
N TRP A 143 4.13 3.30 -15.52
CA TRP A 143 3.78 4.29 -14.49
C TRP A 143 4.91 5.32 -14.32
N PHE A 144 6.15 4.86 -14.13
CA PHE A 144 7.31 5.67 -13.83
C PHE A 144 7.58 6.71 -14.92
N PHE A 145 7.75 6.25 -16.17
CA PHE A 145 8.12 7.14 -17.29
C PHE A 145 7.01 8.13 -17.60
N VAL A 146 5.77 7.66 -17.56
CA VAL A 146 4.68 8.46 -18.07
C VAL A 146 4.20 9.42 -16.96
N ILE A 147 4.07 8.96 -15.70
CA ILE A 147 3.53 9.75 -14.55
C ILE A 147 4.64 10.46 -13.79
N LEU A 148 5.46 9.70 -13.06
CA LEU A 148 6.41 10.27 -12.09
C LEU A 148 7.50 11.10 -12.78
N LEU A 149 8.20 10.50 -13.76
CA LEU A 149 9.29 11.17 -14.46
C LEU A 149 8.80 12.42 -15.20
N ARG A 150 7.59 12.38 -15.78
CA ARG A 150 6.98 13.54 -16.42
C ARG A 150 6.72 14.67 -15.43
N LYS A 151 6.23 14.35 -14.22
CA LYS A 151 6.02 15.36 -13.17
C LYS A 151 7.35 15.94 -12.70
N ILE A 152 8.34 15.09 -12.43
CA ILE A 152 9.68 15.52 -12.01
C ILE A 152 10.32 16.45 -13.04
N ARG A 153 10.24 16.12 -14.34
CA ARG A 153 10.78 16.96 -15.42
C ARG A 153 10.07 18.29 -15.60
N ALA A 154 8.82 18.40 -15.16
CA ALA A 154 8.05 19.64 -15.23
C ALA A 154 8.36 20.59 -14.05
N LEU A 155 9.03 20.09 -12.99
CA LEU A 155 9.54 20.92 -11.90
C LEU A 155 10.86 21.52 -12.37
N ASP A 156 10.79 22.71 -12.95
CA ASP A 156 11.94 23.49 -13.42
C ASP A 156 12.77 24.01 -12.24
N SER A 157 13.43 23.09 -11.54
CA SER A 157 14.28 23.36 -10.38
C SER A 157 15.69 22.82 -10.65
N PRO A 158 16.75 23.54 -10.27
CA PRO A 158 18.11 23.02 -10.33
C PRO A 158 18.43 22.05 -9.18
N GLU A 159 17.58 21.97 -8.15
CA GLU A 159 17.82 21.14 -6.97
C GLU A 159 17.63 19.64 -7.23
N GLN A 160 18.17 18.83 -6.33
CA GLN A 160 18.02 17.38 -6.36
C GLN A 160 16.56 16.99 -6.07
N LYS A 161 16.01 16.09 -6.88
CA LYS A 161 14.70 15.47 -6.63
C LYS A 161 14.90 14.12 -5.97
N ILE A 162 14.13 13.87 -4.92
CA ILE A 162 14.26 12.69 -4.08
C ILE A 162 13.03 11.84 -4.29
N VAL A 163 13.22 10.56 -4.55
CA VAL A 163 12.14 9.58 -4.63
C VAL A 163 12.42 8.52 -3.57
N ILE A 164 11.45 8.34 -2.68
CA ILE A 164 11.47 7.33 -1.62
C ILE A 164 10.47 6.25 -2.00
N ALA A 165 10.89 5.00 -1.85
CA ALA A 165 10.08 3.83 -2.12
C ALA A 165 10.59 2.64 -1.29
N ASP A 166 9.81 1.57 -1.23
CA ASP A 166 10.31 0.28 -0.78
C ASP A 166 11.26 -0.34 -1.84
N ASN A 167 11.94 -1.42 -1.44
CA ASN A 167 13.10 -1.98 -2.13
C ASN A 167 12.79 -3.35 -2.74
#